data_AF-A0A0B7IPA0-F1
#
_entry.id   AF-A0A0B7IPA0-F1
#
_cell.length_a   1.000
_cell.length_b   1.000
_cell.length_c   1.000
_cell.angle_alpha   90.00
_cell.angle_beta   90.00
_cell.angle_gamma   90.00
#
_symmetry.space_group_name_H-M   'P 1'
#
loop_
_entity.id
_entity.type
_entity.pdbx_description
1 polymer ?
#
loop_
_entity_poly.entity_id
_entity_poly.type
_entity_poly.pdbx_seq_one_letter_code
_entity_poly.pdbx_strand_id
1 'polypeptide(L)'
;MEYKQEKLILNGRIKLITELTEFRMGLWIYGFGLSDVVTNEEIIPLISFFNLDKLEEVNDSLKIRFRIYPDGSTYYDVVVNPFLRNFVHRYKQYHTNDFYKIFTGKEYQ
;
A
#
# COMPACT_ATOMS: atom_id res chain seq x y z
N MET A 1 5.93 15.93 -12.00
CA MET A 1 7.00 15.81 -10.98
C MET A 1 6.50 14.78 -9.98
N GLU A 2 7.15 13.64 -9.90
CA GLU A 2 6.80 12.60 -8.92
C GLU A 2 7.51 12.97 -7.61
N TYR A 3 6.73 13.24 -6.56
CA TYR A 3 7.29 13.55 -5.24
C TYR A 3 7.20 12.31 -4.36
N LYS A 4 8.33 11.61 -4.23
CA LYS A 4 8.45 10.43 -3.38
C LYS A 4 8.78 10.85 -1.95
N GLN A 5 8.01 10.36 -0.99
CA GLN A 5 8.24 10.50 0.43
C GLN A 5 8.43 9.13 1.07
N GLU A 6 9.28 9.07 2.09
CA GLU A 6 9.50 7.88 2.90
C GLU A 6 9.21 8.21 4.36
N LYS A 7 8.47 7.31 5.03
CA LYS A 7 8.15 7.41 6.45
C LYS A 7 8.42 6.09 7.13
N LEU A 8 9.14 6.13 8.24
CA LEU A 8 9.35 4.96 9.08
C LEU A 8 8.13 4.73 9.98
N ILE A 9 7.64 3.48 10.02
CA ILE A 9 6.48 3.04 10.80
C ILE A 9 6.81 1.71 11.51
N LEU A 10 5.94 1.28 12.42
CA LEU A 10 6.07 0.08 13.23
C LEU A 10 7.42 0.04 13.96
N ASN A 11 7.65 1.06 14.79
CA ASN A 11 8.88 1.25 15.55
C ASN A 11 10.15 1.30 14.68
N GLY A 12 10.02 1.84 13.46
CA GLY A 12 11.14 2.07 12.56
C GLY A 12 11.61 0.86 11.77
N ARG A 13 10.87 -0.25 11.80
CA ARG A 13 11.25 -1.48 11.08
C ARG A 13 10.73 -1.51 9.66
N ILE A 14 9.62 -0.81 9.39
CA ILE A 14 8.97 -0.80 8.10
C ILE A 14 9.03 0.62 7.53
N LYS A 15 9.33 0.70 6.23
CA LYS A 15 9.32 1.93 5.46
C LYS A 15 8.03 2.01 4.65
N LEU A 16 7.21 3.01 4.95
CA LEU A 16 6.13 3.44 4.06
C LEU A 16 6.72 4.37 3.01
N ILE A 17 6.49 4.02 1.75
CA ILE A 17 6.84 4.84 0.61
C ILE A 17 5.54 5.40 0.06
N THR A 18 5.45 6.71 -0.14
CA THR A 18 4.33 7.34 -0.83
C THR A 18 4.83 8.16 -2.01
N GLU A 19 4.12 8.10 -3.12
CA GLU A 19 4.42 8.87 -4.32
C GLU A 19 3.23 9.73 -4.69
N LEU A 20 3.45 11.05 -4.72
CA LEU A 20 2.45 11.98 -5.19
C LEU A 20 2.52 12.09 -6.72
N THR A 21 1.46 11.62 -7.37
CA THR A 21 1.35 11.57 -8.84
C THR A 21 0.11 12.31 -9.30
N GLU A 22 0.28 13.17 -10.30
CA GLU A 22 -0.84 13.83 -10.98
C GLU A 22 -1.53 12.82 -11.90
N PHE A 23 -2.76 12.48 -11.56
CA PHE A 23 -3.65 11.70 -12.39
C PHE A 23 -4.48 12.62 -13.28
N ARG A 24 -5.07 12.06 -14.35
CA ARG A 24 -5.82 12.81 -15.36
C ARG A 24 -6.81 13.79 -14.71
N MET A 25 -6.89 14.99 -15.27
CA MET A 25 -7.80 16.08 -14.84
C MET A 25 -7.39 16.78 -13.53
N GLY A 26 -6.10 16.79 -13.18
CA GLY A 26 -5.57 17.54 -12.03
C GLY A 26 -5.88 16.89 -10.68
N LEU A 27 -6.28 15.62 -10.68
CA LEU A 27 -6.45 14.84 -9.47
C LEU A 27 -5.08 14.35 -8.99
N TRP A 28 -4.72 14.66 -7.76
CA TRP A 28 -3.49 14.19 -7.15
C TRP A 28 -3.73 12.92 -6.34
N ILE A 29 -2.91 11.90 -6.59
CA ILE A 29 -2.99 10.59 -5.95
C ILE A 29 -1.72 10.36 -5.14
N TYR A 30 -1.87 9.84 -3.94
CA TYR A 30 -0.77 9.33 -3.12
C TYR A 30 -0.65 7.82 -3.30
N GLY A 31 0.08 7.38 -4.33
CA GLY A 31 0.48 5.98 -4.46
C GLY A 31 1.25 5.52 -3.23
N PHE A 32 1.21 4.23 -2.89
CA PHE A 32 1.96 3.72 -1.74
C PHE A 32 2.60 2.35 -1.96
N GLY A 33 3.63 2.08 -1.16
CA GLY A 33 4.32 0.80 -1.04
C GLY A 33 4.92 0.63 0.35
N LEU A 34 5.32 -0.59 0.69
CA LEU A 34 5.93 -0.95 1.96
C LEU A 34 7.20 -1.77 1.71
N SER A 35 8.28 -1.43 2.40
CA SER A 35 9.51 -2.26 2.42
C SER A 35 10.05 -2.45 3.83
N ASP A 36 10.80 -3.54 4.02
CA ASP A 36 11.55 -3.76 5.24
C ASP A 36 12.79 -2.84 5.27
N VAL A 37 13.03 -2.19 6.41
CA VAL A 37 14.14 -1.23 6.56
C VAL A 37 15.51 -1.91 6.60
N VAL A 38 15.58 -3.13 7.12
CA VAL A 38 16.83 -3.88 7.29
C VAL A 38 17.21 -4.59 6.00
N THR A 39 16.26 -5.31 5.39
CA THR A 39 16.55 -6.12 4.19
C THR A 39 16.38 -5.33 2.89
N ASN A 40 15.70 -4.17 2.93
CA ASN A 40 15.21 -3.45 1.75
C ASN A 40 14.28 -4.27 0.86
N GLU A 41 13.78 -5.43 1.32
CA GLU A 41 12.84 -6.23 0.54
C GLU A 41 11.48 -5.56 0.50
N GLU A 42 10.87 -5.57 -0.69
CA GLU A 42 9.51 -5.10 -0.86
C GLU A 42 8.54 -6.07 -0.18
N ILE A 43 7.67 -5.49 0.65
CA ILE A 43 6.56 -6.20 1.29
C ILE A 43 5.32 -5.99 0.43
N ILE A 44 5.04 -4.73 0.07
CA ILE A 44 4.07 -4.34 -0.95
C ILE A 44 4.82 -3.42 -1.92
N PRO A 45 4.86 -3.72 -3.23
CA PRO A 45 5.53 -2.84 -4.17
C PRO A 45 4.86 -1.46 -4.21
N LEU A 46 5.60 -0.42 -4.61
CA LEU A 46 5.04 0.92 -4.78
C LEU A 46 4.06 0.94 -5.96
N ILE A 47 2.77 1.13 -5.68
CA ILE A 47 1.72 1.17 -6.71
C ILE A 47 1.17 2.60 -6.81
N SER A 48 1.48 3.28 -7.91
CA SER A 48 1.20 4.71 -8.10
C SER A 48 -0.29 5.09 -8.16
N PHE A 49 -1.15 4.17 -8.64
CA PHE A 49 -2.59 4.42 -8.78
C PHE A 49 -3.43 3.87 -7.62
N PHE A 50 -2.78 3.31 -6.60
CA PHE A 50 -3.42 2.92 -5.35
C PHE A 50 -3.32 4.10 -4.38
N ASN A 51 -4.35 4.93 -4.35
CA ASN A 51 -4.39 6.13 -3.53
C ASN A 51 -4.54 5.79 -2.04
N LEU A 52 -3.51 6.07 -1.24
CA LEU A 52 -3.54 5.96 0.21
C LEU A 52 -4.45 7.02 0.81
N ASP A 53 -5.56 6.60 1.40
CA ASP A 53 -6.50 7.51 2.09
C ASP A 53 -6.26 7.54 3.60
N LYS A 54 -5.95 6.39 4.21
CA LYS A 54 -5.70 6.29 5.64
C LYS A 54 -4.74 5.16 5.95
N LEU A 55 -3.85 5.39 6.91
CA LEU A 55 -2.98 4.39 7.50
C LEU A 55 -2.99 4.54 9.02
N GLU A 56 -3.24 3.45 9.73
CA GLU A 56 -3.15 3.39 11.19
C GLU A 56 -2.26 2.21 11.61
N GLU A 57 -1.37 2.47 12.56
CA GLU A 57 -0.52 1.44 13.19
C GLU A 57 -1.28 0.83 14.36
N VAL A 58 -1.43 -0.49 14.37
CA VAL A 58 -2.12 -1.24 15.42
C VAL A 58 -1.27 -2.44 15.79
N ASN A 59 -0.55 -2.35 16.92
CA ASN A 59 0.46 -3.32 17.33
C ASN A 59 1.49 -3.54 16.20
N ASP A 60 1.64 -4.78 15.74
CA ASP A 60 2.54 -5.18 14.64
C ASP A 60 1.85 -5.21 13.26
N SER A 61 0.75 -4.46 13.10
CA SER A 61 -0.06 -4.47 11.88
C SER A 61 -0.47 -3.07 11.45
N LEU A 62 -0.80 -2.93 10.17
CA LEU A 62 -1.22 -1.69 9.53
C LEU A 62 -2.65 -1.84 9.04
N LYS A 63 -3.54 -0.97 9.52
CA LYS A 63 -4.85 -0.80 8.90
C LYS A 63 -4.71 0.22 7.78
N ILE A 64 -4.93 -0.20 6.55
CA ILE A 64 -4.77 0.63 5.38
C ILE A 64 -6.12 0.75 4.69
N ARG A 65 -6.54 2.00 4.45
CA ARG A 65 -7.65 2.35 3.56
C ARG A 65 -7.09 3.01 2.32
N PHE A 66 -7.52 2.53 1.16
CA PHE A 66 -7.09 3.10 -0.11
C PHE A 66 -8.18 2.99 -1.18
N ARG A 67 -8.00 3.73 -2.28
CA ARG A 67 -8.82 3.69 -3.49
C ARG A 67 -7.95 3.36 -4.69
N ILE A 68 -8.56 2.79 -5.72
CA ILE A 68 -7.84 2.38 -6.95
C ILE A 68 -8.35 3.23 -8.10
N TYR A 69 -7.46 4.00 -8.72
CA TYR A 69 -7.80 4.83 -9.88
C TYR A 69 -7.55 4.09 -11.21
N PRO A 70 -8.29 4.42 -12.29
CA PRO A 70 -9.17 5.58 -12.47
C PRO A 70 -10.55 5.50 -11.82
N ASP A 71 -11.02 4.33 -11.38
CA ASP A 71 -12.37 4.17 -10.81
C ASP A 71 -12.59 5.06 -9.58
N GLY A 72 -11.72 4.97 -8.57
CA GLY A 72 -11.69 5.88 -7.42
C GLY A 72 -12.97 5.90 -6.56
N SER A 73 -13.99 5.11 -6.90
CA SER A 73 -15.32 5.11 -6.28
C SER A 73 -15.40 4.20 -5.05
N THR A 74 -14.57 3.15 -5.02
CA THR A 74 -14.61 2.10 -4.00
C THR A 74 -13.46 2.25 -3.01
N TYR A 75 -13.79 2.27 -1.72
CA TYR A 75 -12.80 2.16 -0.65
C TYR A 75 -12.47 0.70 -0.37
N TYR A 76 -11.18 0.40 -0.28
CA TYR A 76 -10.63 -0.88 0.10
C TYR A 76 -10.01 -0.76 1.48
N ASP A 77 -10.43 -1.63 2.40
CA ASP A 77 -9.85 -1.77 3.73
C ASP A 77 -9.07 -3.09 3.81
N VAL A 78 -7.84 -3.00 4.31
CA VAL A 78 -6.97 -4.15 4.58
C VAL A 78 -6.29 -4.01 5.94
N VAL A 79 -5.97 -5.14 6.54
CA VAL A 79 -5.07 -5.23 7.68
C VAL A 79 -3.81 -5.96 7.23
N VAL A 80 -2.69 -5.26 7.11
CA VAL A 80 -1.41 -5.82 6.67
C VAL A 80 -0.56 -6.16 7.90
N ASN A 81 -0.06 -7.38 8.00
CA ASN A 81 1.04 -7.71 8.90
C ASN A 81 2.32 -7.82 8.07
N PRO A 82 3.18 -6.79 8.07
CA PRO A 82 4.38 -6.76 7.24
C PRO A 82 5.42 -7.79 7.67
N PHE A 83 5.49 -8.12 8.96
CA PHE A 83 6.45 -9.11 9.49
C PHE A 83 6.09 -10.55 9.08
N LEU A 84 4.79 -10.85 8.98
CA LEU A 84 4.29 -12.14 8.52
C LEU A 84 4.04 -12.19 7.00
N ARG A 85 4.36 -11.10 6.28
CA ARG A 85 4.13 -10.94 4.83
C ARG A 85 2.71 -11.36 4.39
N ASN A 86 1.71 -10.99 5.19
CA ASN A 86 0.33 -11.29 4.87
C ASN A 86 -0.58 -10.08 5.08
N PHE A 87 -1.77 -10.16 4.51
CA PHE A 87 -2.82 -9.18 4.76
C PHE A 87 -4.19 -9.84 4.79
N VAL A 88 -5.11 -9.23 5.52
CA VAL A 88 -6.52 -9.64 5.58
C VAL A 88 -7.36 -8.65 4.80
N HIS A 89 -8.16 -9.17 3.87
CA HIS A 89 -9.17 -8.43 3.13
C HIS A 89 -10.47 -9.25 3.09
N ARG A 90 -11.61 -8.63 3.41
CA ARG A 90 -12.94 -9.30 3.42
C ARG A 90 -12.92 -10.64 4.17
N TYR A 91 -12.31 -10.67 5.36
CA TYR A 91 -12.17 -11.86 6.21
C TYR A 91 -11.32 -13.01 5.64
N LYS A 92 -10.61 -12.79 4.53
CA LYS A 92 -9.67 -13.75 3.95
C LYS A 92 -8.24 -13.25 4.08
N GLN A 93 -7.32 -14.16 4.37
CA GLN A 93 -5.89 -13.87 4.47
C GLN A 93 -5.20 -14.20 3.14
N TYR A 94 -4.28 -13.33 2.74
CA TYR A 94 -3.50 -13.42 1.50
C TYR A 94 -2.03 -13.12 1.78
N HIS A 95 -1.13 -13.59 0.92
CA HIS A 95 0.29 -13.21 0.98
C HIS A 95 0.48 -11.82 0.35
N THR A 96 1.41 -11.00 0.86
CA THR A 96 1.60 -9.63 0.33
C THR A 96 2.13 -9.59 -1.09
N ASN A 97 2.80 -10.64 -1.56
CA ASN A 97 3.15 -10.81 -2.98
C ASN A 97 1.92 -10.82 -3.89
N ASP A 98 0.77 -11.27 -3.40
CA ASP A 98 -0.48 -11.30 -4.17
C ASP A 98 -1.24 -9.97 -4.09
N PHE A 99 -0.75 -8.95 -3.37
CA PHE A 99 -1.49 -7.74 -3.07
C PHE A 99 -2.04 -7.07 -4.35
N TYR A 100 -1.17 -6.82 -5.33
CA TYR A 100 -1.57 -6.24 -6.61
C TYR A 100 -2.62 -7.11 -7.33
N LYS A 101 -2.41 -8.43 -7.36
CA LYS A 101 -3.30 -9.39 -8.02
C LYS A 101 -4.67 -9.47 -7.40
N ILE A 102 -4.77 -9.45 -6.08
CA ILE A 102 -6.05 -9.51 -5.37
C ILE A 102 -6.95 -8.30 -5.71
N PHE A 103 -6.36 -7.13 -5.94
CA PHE A 103 -7.11 -5.91 -6.22
C PHE A 103 -7.30 -5.61 -7.72
N THR A 104 -6.41 -6.08 -8.60
CA THR A 104 -6.46 -5.79 -10.03
C THR A 104 -6.83 -6.99 -10.91
N GLY A 105 -6.73 -8.21 -10.38
CA GLY A 105 -6.85 -9.45 -11.14
C GLY A 105 -5.66 -9.75 -12.07
N LYS A 106 -4.56 -8.99 -11.99
CA LYS A 106 -3.38 -9.12 -12.86
C LYS A 106 -2.12 -9.39 -12.05
N GLU A 107 -1.10 -9.97 -12.67
CA GLU A 107 0.23 -10.06 -12.07
C GLU A 107 0.90 -8.68 -12.05
N TYR A 108 1.72 -8.43 -11.03
CA TYR A 108 2.54 -7.22 -10.96
C TYR A 108 3.66 -7.33 -12.01
N GLN A 109 3.85 -6.29 -12.84
CA GLN A 109 4.83 -6.26 -13.94
C GLN A 109 6.05 -5.42 -13.58
#